data_AF-A0A6L8UAJ3-F1
#
_entry.id   AF-A0A6L8UAJ3-F1
#
_cell.length_a   1.000
_cell.length_b   1.000
_cell.length_c   1.000
_cell.angle_alpha   90.00
_cell.angle_beta   90.00
_cell.angle_gamma   90.00
#
_symmetry.space_group_name_H-M   'P 1'
#
loop_
_entity.id
_entity.type
_entity.pdbx_description
1 polymer ?
#
loop_
_entity_poly.entity_id
_entity_poly.type
_entity_poly.pdbx_seq_one_letter_code
_entity_poly.pdbx_strand_id
1 'polypeptide(L)'
;MTKYKVKIDPEALADIREITDWYNEVQAGLGKRFQNTAIKQINSLNKNPQIYAIRYREIRCVVIKKFPYMAHFFINEENSTVEVLAVISTDRNPKIWEDKTSKRI
;
A
#
# COMPACT_ATOMS: atom_id res chain seq x y z
N MET A 1 -3.59 23.37 -5.36
CA MET A 1 -3.09 22.08 -4.81
C MET A 1 -2.78 21.18 -6.00
N THR A 2 -1.53 20.74 -6.13
CA THR A 2 -1.12 19.85 -7.23
C THR A 2 -1.72 18.47 -7.01
N LYS A 3 -2.45 17.96 -8.00
CA LYS A 3 -3.10 16.65 -7.92
C LYS A 3 -2.11 15.60 -8.42
N TYR A 4 -1.74 14.65 -7.56
CA TYR A 4 -0.83 13.57 -7.94
C TYR A 4 -1.59 12.47 -8.68
N LYS A 5 -0.96 11.87 -9.70
CA LYS A 5 -1.45 10.62 -10.29
C LYS A 5 -1.02 9.46 -9.39
N VAL A 6 -1.96 8.61 -8.99
CA VAL A 6 -1.64 7.41 -8.21
C VAL A 6 -1.39 6.26 -9.18
N LYS A 7 -0.24 5.60 -9.02
CA LYS A 7 0.12 4.35 -9.70
C LYS A 7 0.28 3.27 -8.63
N ILE A 8 -0.23 2.09 -8.93
CA ILE A 8 -0.10 0.91 -8.06
C ILE A 8 0.75 -0.07 -8.83
N ASP A 9 1.90 -0.44 -8.26
CA ASP A 9 2.78 -1.42 -8.87
C ASP A 9 2.09 -2.79 -8.95
N PRO A 10 2.44 -3.61 -9.95
CA PRO A 10 1.91 -4.97 -10.07
C PRO A 10 2.06 -5.80 -8.79
N GLU A 11 3.16 -5.62 -8.06
CA GLU A 11 3.43 -6.27 -6.78
C GLU A 11 2.46 -5.83 -5.68
N ALA A 12 2.17 -4.53 -5.59
CA ALA A 12 1.16 -4.02 -4.66
C ALA A 12 -0.25 -4.49 -5.03
N LEU A 13 -0.56 -4.62 -6.33
CA LEU A 13 -1.82 -5.21 -6.78
C LEU A 13 -1.92 -6.69 -6.41
N ALA A 14 -0.82 -7.45 -6.52
CA ALA A 14 -0.74 -8.83 -6.10
C ALA A 14 -0.96 -8.96 -4.58
N ASP A 15 -0.29 -8.14 -3.78
CA ASP A 15 -0.49 -8.09 -2.31
C ASP A 15 -1.97 -7.84 -1.97
N ILE A 16 -2.61 -6.84 -2.60
CA ILE A 16 -4.03 -6.54 -2.36
C ILE A 16 -4.91 -7.75 -2.69
N ARG A 17 -4.61 -8.46 -3.78
CA ARG A 17 -5.38 -9.62 -4.23
C ARG A 17 -5.23 -10.79 -3.25
N GLU A 18 -4.01 -11.14 -2.87
CA GLU A 18 -3.74 -12.20 -1.88
C GLU A 18 -4.42 -11.93 -0.54
N ILE A 19 -4.35 -10.70 -0.04
CA ILE A 19 -5.00 -10.31 1.23
C ILE A 19 -6.52 -10.36 1.09
N THR A 20 -7.06 -9.95 -0.07
CA THR A 20 -8.50 -10.01 -0.37
C THR A 20 -8.99 -11.46 -0.35
N ASP A 21 -8.27 -12.36 -1.01
CA ASP A 21 -8.63 -13.77 -1.09
C ASP A 21 -8.59 -14.41 0.29
N TRP A 22 -7.51 -14.20 1.05
CA TRP A 22 -7.39 -14.69 2.42
C TRP A 22 -8.53 -14.22 3.34
N TYR A 23 -8.88 -12.93 3.31
CA TYR A 23 -9.98 -12.43 4.13
C TYR A 23 -11.34 -13.01 3.73
N ASN A 24 -11.56 -13.29 2.44
CA ASN A 24 -12.80 -13.93 1.98
C ASN A 24 -12.89 -15.40 2.42
N GLU A 25 -11.76 -16.11 2.53
CA GLU A 25 -11.72 -17.46 3.11
C GLU A 25 -12.06 -17.43 4.61
N VAL A 26 -11.58 -16.42 5.35
CA VAL A 26 -11.90 -16.25 6.77
C VAL A 26 -13.38 -15.93 6.99
N GLN A 27 -13.93 -15.01 6.21
CA GLN A 27 -15.35 -14.68 6.26
C GLN A 27 -15.81 -14.14 4.91
N ALA A 28 -16.86 -14.75 4.37
CA ALA A 28 -17.46 -14.30 3.11
C ALA A 28 -17.76 -12.78 3.13
N GLY A 29 -17.25 -12.07 2.13
CA GLY A 29 -17.41 -10.62 1.96
C GLY A 29 -16.41 -9.74 2.72
N LEU A 30 -15.60 -10.30 3.63
CA LEU A 30 -14.58 -9.54 4.35
C LEU A 30 -13.42 -9.11 3.44
N GLY A 31 -13.04 -9.95 2.47
CA GLY A 31 -12.07 -9.59 1.45
C GLY A 31 -12.53 -8.43 0.59
N LYS A 32 -13.79 -8.44 0.15
CA LYS A 32 -14.38 -7.29 -0.58
C LYS A 32 -14.33 -6.00 0.24
N ARG A 33 -14.59 -6.08 1.56
CA ARG A 33 -14.46 -4.94 2.47
C ARG A 33 -13.02 -4.45 2.56
N PHE A 34 -12.04 -5.35 2.63
CA PHE A 34 -10.62 -5.01 2.62
C PHE A 34 -10.25 -4.30 1.32
N GLN A 35 -10.51 -4.91 0.16
CA GLN A 35 -10.17 -4.39 -1.16
C GLN A 35 -10.72 -2.97 -1.37
N ASN A 36 -12.00 -2.76 -1.08
CA ASN A 36 -12.64 -1.44 -1.19
C ASN A 36 -11.97 -0.40 -0.29
N THR A 37 -11.58 -0.81 0.92
CA THR A 37 -10.93 0.09 1.88
C THR A 37 -9.51 0.43 1.45
N ALA A 38 -8.75 -0.56 0.96
CA ALA A 38 -7.39 -0.38 0.47
C ALA A 38 -7.35 0.55 -0.75
N ILE A 39 -8.15 0.28 -1.77
CA ILE A 39 -8.22 1.10 -2.99
C ILE A 39 -8.67 2.53 -2.67
N LYS A 40 -9.65 2.70 -1.76
CA LYS A 40 -10.08 4.05 -1.34
C LYS A 40 -8.97 4.83 -0.63
N GLN A 41 -8.21 4.18 0.25
CA GLN A 41 -7.08 4.79 0.95
C GLN A 41 -5.96 5.17 -0.01
N ILE A 42 -5.56 4.24 -0.89
CA ILE A 42 -4.52 4.46 -1.90
C ILE A 42 -4.91 5.61 -2.83
N ASN A 43 -6.14 5.63 -3.35
CA ASN A 43 -6.59 6.71 -4.23
C ASN A 43 -6.65 8.07 -3.54
N SER A 44 -6.79 8.12 -2.21
CA SER A 44 -6.77 9.37 -1.45
C SER A 44 -5.40 10.06 -1.44
N LEU A 45 -4.33 9.32 -1.75
CA LEU A 45 -2.98 9.86 -1.85
C LEU A 45 -2.84 10.90 -2.98
N ASN A 46 -3.79 10.96 -3.93
CA ASN A 46 -3.76 11.97 -4.99
C ASN A 46 -3.90 13.42 -4.50
N LYS A 47 -4.42 13.65 -3.28
CA LYS A 47 -4.73 15.00 -2.78
C LYS A 47 -3.57 15.66 -2.05
N ASN A 48 -2.96 14.92 -1.13
CA ASN A 48 -1.89 15.44 -0.28
C ASN A 48 -1.01 14.29 0.25
N PRO A 49 -0.19 13.67 -0.61
CA PRO A 49 0.63 12.53 -0.21
C PRO A 49 1.79 12.94 0.73
N GLN A 50 2.16 14.22 0.76
CA GLN A 50 3.25 14.75 1.57
C GLN A 50 2.92 14.80 3.07
N ILE A 51 1.64 14.71 3.49
CA ILE A 51 1.24 14.70 4.91
C ILE A 51 1.76 13.48 5.66
N TYR A 52 2.04 12.39 4.94
CA TYR A 52 2.50 11.15 5.53
C TYR A 52 4.01 11.24 5.73
N ALA A 53 4.49 11.15 6.97
CA ALA A 53 5.92 11.19 7.26
C ALA A 53 6.69 10.08 6.52
N ILE A 54 7.93 10.38 6.14
CA ILE A 54 8.88 9.39 5.65
C ILE A 54 9.19 8.42 6.80
N ARG A 55 9.10 7.12 6.54
CA ARG A 55 9.43 6.07 7.52
C ARG A 55 10.85 5.54 7.35
N TYR A 56 11.32 5.39 6.11
CA TYR A 56 12.68 4.95 5.79
C TYR A 56 13.01 5.33 4.35
N ARG A 57 14.27 5.70 4.07
CA ARG A 57 14.70 6.22 2.76
C ARG A 57 13.75 7.34 2.29
N GLU A 58 12.97 7.12 1.24
CA GLU A 58 11.94 8.05 0.72
C GLU A 58 10.52 7.47 0.84
N ILE A 59 10.38 6.30 1.48
CA ILE A 59 9.13 5.59 1.61
C ILE A 59 8.27 6.21 2.70
N ARG A 60 7.02 6.45 2.34
CA ARG A 60 5.91 6.88 3.19
C ARG A 60 4.90 5.74 3.29
N CYS A 61 4.09 5.76 4.34
CA CYS A 61 3.11 4.71 4.60
C CYS A 61 1.74 5.31 4.88
N VAL A 62 0.69 4.70 4.31
CA VAL A 62 -0.71 4.97 4.68
C VAL A 62 -1.34 3.71 5.25
N VAL A 63 -2.01 3.85 6.40
CA VAL A 63 -2.70 2.74 7.07
C VAL A 63 -4.00 2.43 6.35
N ILE A 64 -4.23 1.15 6.07
CA ILE A 64 -5.52 0.66 5.57
C ILE A 64 -6.49 0.57 6.75
N LYS A 65 -7.19 1.67 7.05
CA LYS A 65 -8.15 1.78 8.18
C LYS A 65 -8.96 0.49 8.41
N LYS A 66 -9.05 0.05 9.67
CA LYS A 66 -9.78 -1.16 10.12
C LYS A 66 -9.16 -2.49 9.68
N PHE A 67 -7.97 -2.48 9.10
CA PHE A 67 -7.21 -3.66 8.74
C PHE A 67 -5.74 -3.47 9.17
N PRO A 68 -5.05 -4.53 9.64
CA PRO A 68 -3.67 -4.46 10.10
C PRO A 68 -2.70 -4.46 8.91
N TYR A 69 -2.83 -3.48 8.01
CA TYR A 69 -2.03 -3.36 6.80
C TYR A 69 -1.69 -1.89 6.50
N MET A 70 -0.54 -1.67 5.87
CA MET A 70 -0.09 -0.37 5.37
C MET A 70 0.30 -0.48 3.90
N ALA A 71 -0.14 0.49 3.10
CA ALA A 71 0.39 0.68 1.76
C ALA A 71 1.67 1.52 1.84
N HIS A 72 2.75 1.00 1.25
CA HIS A 72 4.05 1.64 1.16
C HIS A 72 4.18 2.32 -0.19
N PHE A 73 4.52 3.59 -0.18
CA PHE A 73 4.59 4.39 -1.40
C PHE A 73 5.71 5.43 -1.31
N PHE A 74 6.13 5.94 -2.46
CA PHE A 74 6.95 7.14 -2.54
C PHE A 74 6.28 8.17 -3.47
N ILE A 75 6.80 9.39 -3.41
CA ILE A 75 6.32 10.51 -4.22
C ILE A 75 7.40 10.81 -5.24
N ASN A 76 7.08 10.64 -6.51
CA ASN A 76 7.91 11.08 -7.61
C ASN A 76 7.48 12.52 -7.98
N GLU A 77 8.26 13.49 -7.50
CA GLU A 77 7.95 14.91 -7.70
C GLU A 77 8.13 15.36 -9.15
N GLU A 78 9.08 14.76 -9.89
CA GLU A 78 9.37 15.12 -11.30
C GLU A 78 8.15 14.94 -12.21
N ASN A 79 7.37 13.89 -11.97
CA ASN A 79 6.19 13.55 -12.77
C ASN A 79 4.88 13.69 -11.99
N SER A 80 4.92 14.25 -10.77
CA SER A 80 3.77 14.40 -9.88
C SER A 80 2.99 13.09 -9.71
N THR A 81 3.70 11.99 -9.45
CA THR A 81 3.06 10.69 -9.20
C THR A 81 3.33 10.14 -7.81
N VAL A 82 2.34 9.42 -7.28
CA VAL A 82 2.47 8.58 -6.10
C VAL A 82 2.55 7.15 -6.56
N GLU A 83 3.66 6.48 -6.26
CA GLU A 83 3.94 5.11 -6.68
C GLU A 83 3.81 4.19 -5.46
N VAL A 84 2.76 3.37 -5.45
CA VAL A 84 2.49 2.40 -4.38
C VAL A 84 3.18 1.09 -4.70
N LEU A 85 4.20 0.75 -3.90
CA LEU A 85 5.11 -0.35 -4.14
C LEU A 85 4.63 -1.68 -3.53
N ALA A 86 3.98 -1.63 -2.36
CA ALA A 86 3.56 -2.83 -1.63
C ALA A 86 2.42 -2.54 -0.64
N VAL A 87 1.64 -3.58 -0.29
CA VAL A 87 0.68 -3.55 0.82
C VAL A 87 1.03 -4.63 1.83
N ILE A 88 1.43 -4.22 3.04
CA ILE A 88 2.11 -5.10 3.99
C ILE A 88 1.40 -5.08 5.33
N SER A 89 1.35 -6.25 5.98
CA SER A 89 0.74 -6.37 7.31
C SER A 89 1.54 -5.61 8.37
N THR A 90 0.84 -4.92 9.28
CA THR A 90 1.44 -4.24 10.43
C THR A 90 1.83 -5.19 11.55
N ASP A 91 1.27 -6.40 11.54
CA ASP A 91 1.37 -7.34 12.65
C ASP A 91 2.29 -8.52 12.31
N ARG A 92 2.61 -8.75 11.02
CA ARG A 92 3.53 -9.83 10.60
C ARG A 92 4.99 -9.38 10.73
N ASN A 93 5.76 -10.23 11.41
CA ASN A 93 7.19 -10.15 11.67
C ASN A 93 8.00 -9.57 10.48
N PRO A 94 8.86 -8.54 10.67
CA PRO A 94 9.57 -7.81 9.62
C PRO A 94 10.48 -8.65 8.68
N LYS A 95 10.73 -9.93 8.96
CA LYS A 95 11.54 -10.83 8.12
C LYS A 95 11.04 -11.02 6.68
N ILE A 96 9.76 -10.79 6.39
CA ILE A 96 9.22 -10.90 5.01
C ILE A 96 9.78 -9.79 4.09
N TRP A 97 10.22 -8.65 4.66
CA TRP A 97 10.80 -7.55 3.88
C TRP A 97 12.17 -7.92 3.28
N GLU A 98 13.00 -8.63 4.03
CA GLU A 98 14.34 -9.07 3.57
C GLU A 98 14.24 -10.01 2.35
N ASP A 99 13.24 -10.89 2.32
CA ASP A 99 13.01 -11.82 1.21
C ASP A 99 12.52 -11.11 -0.07
N LYS A 100 11.72 -10.03 0.06
CA LYS A 100 11.23 -9.25 -1.08
C LYS A 100 12.27 -8.24 -1.60
N THR A 101 13.15 -7.70 -0.75
CA THR A 101 14.19 -6.73 -1.19
C THR A 101 15.49 -7.38 -1.68
N SER A 102 15.78 -8.64 -1.34
CA SER A 102 16.99 -9.35 -1.80
C SER A 102 17.02 -9.63 -3.30
N LYS A 103 15.92 -9.39 -4.03
CA LYS A 103 15.85 -9.45 -5.49
C LYS A 103 16.06 -8.10 -6.18
N ARG A 104 16.32 -7.02 -5.42
CA ARG A 104 16.48 -5.65 -5.94
C ARG A 104 17.84 -5.02 -5.60
N ILE A 105 18.83 -5.81 -5.16
CA ILE A 105 20.24 -5.39 -5.04
C ILE A 105 21.09 -6.25 -5.97
#